data_AF-A0A7W8C3K8-F1
#
_entry.id   AF-A0A7W8C3K8-F1
#
_cell.length_a   1.000
_cell.length_b   1.000
_cell.length_c   1.000
_cell.angle_alpha   90.00
_cell.angle_beta   90.00
_cell.angle_gamma   90.00
#
_symmetry.space_group_name_H-M   'P 1'
#
loop_
_entity.id
_entity.type
_entity.pdbx_description
1 polymer ?
#
loop_
_entity_poly.entity_id
_entity_poly.type
_entity_poly.pdbx_seq_one_letter_code
_entity_poly.pdbx_strand_id
1 'polypeptide(L)'
;MGFFDYLTGGNAKVAANTLADIHYTCNGEYWGTYTLVLSAILNQAIQNPNNKTVIAMEMVRRNEILNYTDLAVLNLNLNVAPAGMSYAATYSDFSQNIIKYLIRRNILMQFISGDNRHLTRDFVSSLAS
;
A
#
# COMPACT_ATOMS: atom_id res chain seq x y z
N MET A 1 -19.59 -0.24 1.19
CA MET A 1 -18.82 0.73 0.39
C MET A 1 -19.02 0.38 -1.07
N GLY A 2 -19.53 1.32 -1.86
CA GLY A 2 -20.10 1.03 -3.19
C GLY A 2 -19.18 1.42 -4.34
N PHE A 3 -19.49 0.91 -5.54
CA PHE A 3 -18.85 1.25 -6.81
C PHE A 3 -18.72 2.77 -7.05
N PHE A 4 -19.66 3.57 -6.55
CA PHE A 4 -19.61 5.04 -6.62
C PHE A 4 -18.51 5.67 -5.76
N ASP A 5 -18.18 5.12 -4.59
CA ASP A 5 -17.08 5.62 -3.74
C ASP A 5 -15.71 5.34 -4.40
N TYR A 6 -15.64 4.24 -5.15
CA TYR A 6 -14.49 3.86 -5.96
C TYR A 6 -14.28 4.86 -7.09
N LEU A 7 -15.32 5.13 -7.89
CA LEU A 7 -15.24 6.08 -9.01
C LEU A 7 -14.96 7.53 -8.59
N THR A 8 -15.43 7.95 -7.42
CA THR A 8 -15.26 9.32 -6.93
C THR A 8 -13.89 9.59 -6.29
N GLY A 9 -13.03 8.57 -6.16
CA GLY A 9 -11.70 8.72 -5.55
C GLY A 9 -11.72 8.92 -4.03
N GLY A 10 -12.89 8.85 -3.38
CA GLY A 10 -13.02 8.91 -1.92
C GLY A 10 -12.19 7.83 -1.22
N ASN A 11 -12.12 6.65 -1.84
CA ASN A 11 -11.33 5.53 -1.32
C ASN A 11 -9.81 5.79 -1.38
N ALA A 12 -9.32 6.51 -2.39
CA ALA A 12 -7.90 6.90 -2.44
C ALA A 12 -7.51 7.83 -1.29
N LYS A 13 -8.41 8.75 -0.93
CA LYS A 13 -8.20 9.65 0.22
C LYS A 13 -8.17 8.86 1.54
N VAL A 14 -9.12 7.95 1.72
CA VAL A 14 -9.18 7.10 2.93
C VAL A 14 -7.92 6.24 3.04
N ALA A 15 -7.54 5.53 1.97
CA ALA A 15 -6.35 4.69 1.96
C ALA A 15 -5.07 5.48 2.28
N ALA A 16 -4.87 6.63 1.64
CA ALA A 16 -3.71 7.49 1.89
C ALA A 16 -3.69 8.05 3.33
N ASN A 17 -4.85 8.46 3.85
CA ASN A 17 -4.96 8.97 5.22
C ASN A 17 -4.66 7.89 6.25
N THR A 18 -5.26 6.71 6.12
CA THR A 18 -5.00 5.58 7.02
C THR A 18 -3.52 5.23 7.02
N LEU A 19 -2.88 5.21 5.85
CA LEU A 19 -1.45 4.94 5.76
C LEU A 19 -0.61 6.00 6.48
N ALA A 20 -0.95 7.29 6.30
CA ALA A 20 -0.28 8.38 6.99
C ALA A 20 -0.51 8.34 8.51
N ASP A 21 -1.70 7.97 8.97
CA ASP A 21 -2.01 7.82 10.40
C ASP A 21 -1.16 6.70 11.03
N ILE A 22 -1.01 5.57 10.34
CA ILE A 22 -0.13 4.48 10.79
C ILE A 22 1.34 4.94 10.75
N HIS A 23 1.75 5.69 9.72
CA HIS A 23 3.10 6.27 9.66
C HIS A 23 3.43 7.11 10.89
N TYR A 24 2.52 7.98 11.30
CA TYR A 24 2.71 8.78 12.50
C TYR A 24 2.66 7.97 13.80
N THR A 25 1.83 6.92 13.83
CA THR A 25 1.77 5.98 14.97
C THR A 25 3.09 5.21 15.11
N CYS A 26 3.76 4.91 14.00
CA CYS A 26 5.10 4.32 13.96
C CYS A 26 6.23 5.35 14.08
N ASN A 27 5.99 6.55 14.63
CA ASN A 27 6.98 7.62 14.78
C ASN A 27 7.70 8.04 13.48
N GLY A 28 7.05 7.85 12.33
CA GLY A 28 7.64 8.14 11.02
C GLY A 28 8.55 7.05 10.48
N GLU A 29 8.61 5.88 11.12
CA GLU A 29 9.41 4.75 10.64
C GLU A 29 8.75 4.08 9.44
N TYR A 30 9.39 4.22 8.28
CA TYR A 30 8.89 3.66 7.02
C TYR A 30 8.59 2.16 7.11
N TRP A 31 9.58 1.41 7.60
CA TRP A 31 9.53 -0.04 7.62
C TRP A 31 8.51 -0.60 8.61
N GLY A 32 8.40 -0.01 9.81
CA GLY A 32 7.40 -0.40 10.80
C GLY A 32 5.99 -0.25 10.25
N THR A 33 5.70 0.88 9.61
CA THR A 33 4.42 1.12 8.93
C THR A 33 4.19 0.16 7.76
N TYR A 34 5.20 0.00 6.90
CA TYR A 34 5.13 -0.87 5.74
C TYR A 34 4.81 -2.31 6.15
N THR A 35 5.53 -2.85 7.12
CA THR A 35 5.37 -4.22 7.62
C THR A 35 4.00 -4.43 8.26
N LEU A 36 3.52 -3.47 9.05
CA LEU A 36 2.23 -3.56 9.73
C LEU A 36 1.08 -3.60 8.72
N VAL A 37 1.08 -2.67 7.77
CA VAL A 37 0.04 -2.60 6.74
C VAL A 37 0.10 -3.80 5.81
N LEU A 38 1.30 -4.20 5.38
CA LEU A 38 1.48 -5.36 4.51
C LEU A 38 1.04 -6.66 5.21
N SER A 39 1.38 -6.85 6.49
CA SER A 39 0.97 -8.03 7.25
C SER A 39 -0.55 -8.10 7.42
N ALA A 40 -1.22 -6.97 7.62
CA ALA A 40 -2.68 -6.91 7.65
C ALA A 40 -3.30 -7.34 6.31
N ILE A 41 -2.76 -6.84 5.20
CA ILE A 41 -3.18 -7.22 3.83
C ILE A 41 -2.98 -8.72 3.59
N LEU A 42 -1.81 -9.25 3.95
CA LEU A 42 -1.49 -10.67 3.75
C LEU A 42 -2.34 -11.58 4.63
N ASN A 43 -2.58 -11.22 5.90
CA ASN A 43 -3.46 -12.00 6.78
C ASN A 43 -4.88 -12.06 6.23
N GLN A 44 -5.39 -10.95 5.69
CA GLN A 44 -6.68 -10.93 5.03
C GLN A 44 -6.70 -11.83 3.78
N ALA A 45 -5.63 -11.77 2.98
CA ALA A 45 -5.44 -12.60 1.78
C ALA A 45 -5.43 -14.10 2.08
N ILE A 46 -4.81 -14.50 3.20
CA ILE A 46 -4.76 -15.89 3.68
C ILE A 46 -6.16 -16.37 4.13
N GLN A 47 -6.90 -15.53 4.85
CA GLN A 47 -8.22 -15.89 5.38
C GLN A 47 -9.29 -15.95 4.30
N ASN A 48 -9.19 -15.12 3.25
CA ASN A 48 -10.16 -15.05 2.17
C ASN A 48 -9.46 -15.04 0.79
N PRO A 49 -8.93 -16.19 0.35
CA PRO A 49 -8.16 -16.25 -0.89
C PRO A 49 -9.06 -16.03 -2.12
N ASN A 50 -8.59 -15.20 -3.04
CA ASN A 50 -9.16 -14.97 -4.35
C ASN A 50 -8.05 -14.64 -5.37
N ASN A 51 -8.38 -14.53 -6.66
CA ASN A 51 -7.37 -14.27 -7.69
C ASN A 51 -6.54 -13.01 -7.43
N LYS A 52 -7.14 -11.95 -6.88
CA LYS A 52 -6.42 -10.71 -6.58
C LYS A 52 -5.47 -10.88 -5.40
N THR A 53 -5.88 -11.62 -4.37
CA THR A 53 -5.02 -11.86 -3.21
C THR A 53 -3.82 -12.73 -3.59
N VAL A 54 -4.00 -13.72 -4.47
CA VAL A 54 -2.90 -14.53 -5.02
C VAL A 54 -1.91 -13.66 -5.80
N ILE A 55 -2.39 -12.79 -6.67
CA ILE A 55 -1.54 -11.85 -7.41
C ILE A 55 -0.80 -10.92 -6.44
N ALA A 56 -1.48 -10.38 -5.43
CA ALA A 56 -0.88 -9.52 -4.41
C ALA A 56 0.25 -10.22 -3.66
N MET A 57 0.05 -11.48 -3.22
CA MET A 57 1.10 -12.25 -2.57
C MET A 57 2.32 -12.46 -3.48
N GLU A 58 2.10 -12.72 -4.77
CA GLU A 58 3.20 -12.90 -5.73
C GLU A 58 3.96 -11.59 -5.98
N MET A 59 3.26 -10.45 -6.09
CA MET A 59 3.88 -9.12 -6.21
C MET A 59 4.75 -8.80 -4.98
N VAL A 60 4.26 -9.14 -3.79
CA VAL A 60 5.01 -8.98 -2.54
C VAL A 60 6.23 -9.90 -2.54
N ARG A 61 6.08 -11.17 -2.94
CA ARG A 61 7.20 -12.14 -3.04
C ARG A 61 8.27 -11.69 -4.03
N ARG A 62 7.88 -11.03 -5.13
CA ARG A 62 8.77 -10.47 -6.14
C ARG A 62 9.36 -9.12 -5.76
N ASN A 63 8.99 -8.57 -4.60
CA ASN A 63 9.43 -7.27 -4.12
C ASN A 63 9.07 -6.15 -5.11
N GLU A 64 7.83 -6.18 -5.61
CA GLU A 64 7.28 -5.18 -6.56
C GLU A 64 6.50 -4.06 -5.84
N ILE A 65 6.29 -4.19 -4.53
CA ILE A 65 5.65 -3.16 -3.69
C ILE A 65 6.77 -2.36 -3.03
N LEU A 66 7.08 -1.17 -3.54
CA LEU A 66 8.33 -0.47 -3.23
C LEU A 66 8.14 0.75 -2.32
N ASN A 67 6.91 1.24 -2.23
CA ASN A 67 6.58 2.49 -1.57
C ASN A 67 5.13 2.46 -1.05
N TYR A 68 4.76 3.53 -0.38
CA TYR A 68 3.44 3.75 0.16
C TYR A 68 2.34 3.88 -0.90
N THR A 69 2.67 4.35 -2.11
CA THR A 69 1.70 4.40 -3.20
C THR A 69 1.34 3.00 -3.66
N ASP A 70 2.34 2.14 -3.92
CA ASP A 70 2.13 0.75 -4.31
C ASP A 70 1.31 0.01 -3.24
N LEU A 71 1.65 0.22 -1.97
CA LEU A 71 0.99 -0.41 -0.83
C LEU A 71 -0.48 0.03 -0.68
N ALA A 72 -0.75 1.34 -0.82
CA ALA A 72 -2.11 1.86 -0.76
C ALA A 72 -2.95 1.43 -1.97
N VAL A 73 -2.37 1.40 -3.17
CA VAL A 73 -3.04 0.88 -4.38
C VAL A 73 -3.34 -0.61 -4.22
N LEU A 74 -2.40 -1.39 -3.69
CA LEU A 74 -2.61 -2.81 -3.44
C LEU A 74 -3.81 -3.04 -2.52
N ASN A 75 -3.86 -2.28 -1.41
CA ASN A 75 -4.98 -2.33 -0.48
C ASN A 75 -6.32 -1.98 -1.17
N LEU A 76 -6.35 -0.93 -1.99
CA LEU A 76 -7.54 -0.57 -2.76
C LEU A 76 -7.96 -1.64 -3.76
N ASN A 77 -6.99 -2.25 -4.46
CA ASN A 77 -7.29 -3.29 -5.45
C ASN A 77 -7.97 -4.49 -4.79
N LEU A 78 -7.51 -4.86 -3.60
CA LEU A 78 -8.02 -6.00 -2.84
C LEU A 78 -9.38 -5.72 -2.19
N ASN A 79 -9.56 -4.54 -1.61
CA ASN A 79 -10.72 -4.26 -0.75
C ASN A 79 -11.85 -3.50 -1.42
N VAL A 80 -11.56 -2.75 -2.48
CA VAL A 80 -12.49 -1.77 -3.04
C VAL A 80 -12.72 -1.97 -4.53
N ALA A 81 -11.66 -2.30 -5.29
CA ALA A 81 -11.76 -2.38 -6.74
C ALA A 81 -12.70 -3.51 -7.19
N PRO A 82 -13.45 -3.34 -8.30
CA PRO A 82 -14.30 -4.38 -8.86
C PRO A 82 -13.53 -5.68 -9.13
N ALA A 83 -14.17 -6.84 -8.99
CA ALA A 83 -13.51 -8.15 -9.04
C ALA A 83 -12.66 -8.39 -10.30
N GLY A 84 -13.08 -7.88 -11.46
CA GLY A 84 -12.34 -8.02 -12.73
C GLY A 84 -11.21 -7.02 -12.95
N MET A 85 -10.99 -6.09 -12.03
CA MET A 85 -10.03 -5.01 -12.21
C MET A 85 -8.63 -5.40 -11.78
N SER A 86 -7.66 -5.23 -12.69
CA SER A 86 -6.26 -5.51 -12.43
C SER A 86 -5.63 -4.48 -11.49
N TYR A 87 -4.53 -4.89 -10.85
CA TYR A 87 -3.69 -3.98 -10.06
C TYR A 87 -3.23 -2.79 -10.91
N ALA A 88 -2.75 -3.03 -12.14
CA ALA A 88 -2.26 -1.98 -13.04
C ALA A 88 -3.33 -0.94 -13.37
N ALA A 89 -4.58 -1.36 -13.60
CA ALA A 89 -5.70 -0.44 -13.80
C ALA A 89 -5.97 0.38 -12.53
N THR A 90 -6.00 -0.27 -11.36
CA THR A 90 -6.19 0.41 -10.07
C THR A 90 -5.06 1.42 -9.80
N TYR A 91 -3.83 1.07 -10.18
CA TYR A 91 -2.68 1.94 -10.06
C TYR A 91 -2.82 3.19 -10.93
N SER A 92 -3.19 3.00 -12.19
CA SER A 92 -3.44 4.11 -13.13
C SER A 92 -4.53 5.06 -12.59
N ASP A 93 -5.59 4.51 -12.00
CA ASP A 93 -6.75 5.30 -11.58
C ASP A 93 -6.50 6.09 -10.27
N PHE A 94 -5.67 5.58 -9.36
CA PHE A 94 -5.52 6.19 -8.02
C PHE A 94 -4.13 6.64 -7.61
N SER A 95 -3.05 6.20 -8.26
CA SER A 95 -1.68 6.51 -7.82
C SER A 95 -1.46 8.01 -7.63
N GLN A 96 -1.83 8.83 -8.61
CA GLN A 96 -1.69 10.29 -8.53
C GLN A 96 -2.48 10.91 -7.36
N ASN A 97 -3.69 10.41 -7.10
CA ASN A 97 -4.51 10.89 -5.99
C ASN A 97 -3.90 10.48 -4.64
N ILE A 98 -3.44 9.24 -4.51
CA ILE A 98 -2.75 8.75 -3.31
C ILE A 98 -1.49 9.59 -3.04
N ILE A 99 -0.64 9.78 -4.05
CA ILE A 99 0.57 10.62 -3.95
C ILE A 99 0.20 12.01 -3.44
N LYS A 100 -0.78 12.66 -4.06
CA LYS A 100 -1.25 13.99 -3.67
C LYS A 100 -1.73 14.04 -2.21
N TYR A 101 -2.45 13.02 -1.74
CA TYR A 101 -2.91 12.96 -0.36
C TYR A 101 -1.77 12.70 0.63
N LEU A 102 -0.84 11.79 0.33
CA LEU A 102 0.32 11.53 1.17
C LEU A 102 1.26 12.75 1.27
N ILE A 103 1.45 13.50 0.18
CA ILE A 103 2.20 14.77 0.19
C ILE A 103 1.52 15.78 1.12
N ARG A 104 0.19 15.93 1.03
CA ARG A 104 -0.57 16.83 1.92
C ARG A 104 -0.49 16.44 3.39
N ARG A 105 -0.21 15.16 3.65
CA ARG A 105 0.06 14.62 4.98
C ARG A 105 1.55 14.69 5.34
N ASN A 106 2.37 15.52 4.69
CA ASN A 106 3.79 15.73 5.00
C ASN A 106 4.63 14.44 5.07
N ILE A 107 4.26 13.41 4.31
CA ILE A 107 5.09 12.21 4.18
C ILE A 107 6.22 12.50 3.17
N LEU A 108 7.44 12.04 3.48
CA LEU A 108 8.59 12.24 2.59
C LEU A 108 8.38 11.56 1.24
N MET A 109 8.71 12.26 0.15
CA MET A 109 8.54 11.75 -1.22
C MET A 109 9.26 10.41 -1.46
N GLN A 110 10.40 10.17 -0.79
CA GLN A 110 11.11 8.90 -0.86
C GLN A 110 10.23 7.72 -0.44
N PHE A 111 9.39 7.88 0.59
CA PHE A 111 8.46 6.86 1.06
C PHE A 111 7.20 6.76 0.20
N ILE A 112 6.82 7.85 -0.47
CA ILE A 112 5.62 7.92 -1.30
C ILE A 112 5.82 7.20 -2.64
N SER A 113 6.92 7.49 -3.34
CA SER A 113 7.16 7.01 -4.71
C SER A 113 8.59 6.56 -4.99
N GLY A 114 9.46 6.54 -3.97
CA GLY A 114 10.84 6.09 -4.12
C GLY A 114 10.96 4.57 -4.18
N ASP A 115 12.16 4.10 -4.53
CA ASP A 115 12.52 2.68 -4.44
C ASP A 115 13.08 2.39 -3.04
N ASN A 116 12.24 1.89 -2.13
CA ASN A 116 12.64 1.61 -0.74
C ASN A 116 13.10 0.17 -0.51
N ARG A 117 13.59 -0.53 -1.57
CA ARG A 117 14.14 -1.90 -1.47
C ARG A 117 15.39 -2.02 -0.59
N HIS A 118 16.07 -0.90 -0.34
CA HIS A 118 17.26 -0.84 0.51
C HIS A 118 16.88 -0.71 1.99
N LEU A 119 15.83 0.07 2.32
CA LEU A 119 15.31 0.20 3.68
C LEU A 119 14.76 -1.13 4.24
N THR A 120 14.34 -2.01 3.33
CA THR A 120 13.95 -3.41 3.60
C THR A 120 15.14 -4.29 3.97
N ARG A 121 16.32 -4.04 3.40
CA ARG A 121 17.55 -4.82 3.63
C ARG A 121 18.29 -4.39 4.90
N ASP A 122 18.41 -3.08 5.11
CA ASP A 122 19.23 -2.53 6.19
C ASP A 122 18.70 -2.92 7.59
N PHE A 123 17.38 -3.04 7.73
CA PHE A 123 16.75 -3.50 8.97
C PHE A 123 16.97 -5.00 9.24
N VAL A 124 16.95 -5.84 8.21
CA VAL A 124 17.25 -7.28 8.35
C VAL A 124 18.69 -7.48 8.79
N SER A 125 19.63 -6.67 8.28
CA SER A 125 21.01 -6.66 8.79
C SER A 125 21.13 -6.11 10.21
N SER A 126 20.36 -5.08 10.59
CA SER A 126 20.42 -4.52 11.94
C SER A 126 19.82 -5.43 13.01
N LEU A 127 18.93 -6.36 12.65
CA LEU A 127 18.42 -7.40 13.55
C LEU A 127 19.35 -8.62 13.68
N ALA A 128 20.28 -8.80 12.74
CA ALA A 128 21.28 -9.87 12.76
C ALA A 128 22.61 -9.45 13.41
N SER A 129 22.68 -8.21 13.91
CA SER A 129 23.83 -7.60 14.62
C SER A 129 23.58 -7.59 16.13
#